data_AF-A0A495Y453-F1
#
_entry.id   AF-A0A495Y453-F1
#
_cell.length_a   1.000
_cell.length_b   1.000
_cell.length_c   1.000
_cell.angle_alpha   90.00
_cell.angle_beta   90.00
_cell.angle_gamma   90.00
#
_symmetry.space_group_name_H-M   'P 1'
#
loop_
_entity.id
_entity.type
_entity.pdbx_description
1 polymer ?
#
loop_
_entity_poly.entity_id
_entity_poly.type
_entity_poly.pdbx_seq_one_letter_code
_entity_poly.pdbx_strand_id
1 'polypeptide(L)'
;MRPKFSEFSYGYSVTRELELLAKLALGGVSAPPMLPSLKAEKDLGFDVGVLTVRLAIFVQFKLGEYVSRAAPGSPTWPYLGKEHYRVRIDTSDHQFLALLDLEKRGVHKGRPLLVMYTAPAFWTRETFWMHYSADEVLQHSYGFAPSDLPCDGQEHHRVVTADHSMNGVLSELREVQDRLERQTLDAEFRQLAEYRGTEFSLVSLEQQLRAACASAGIAQLGQLDALDAPDRGVWDQIQVWSQMLEVVPLIWYEGATADPGSSDRG
;
A
#
# COMPACT_ATOMS: atom_id res chain seq x y z
N MET A 1 -11.66 10.69 19.92
CA MET A 1 -10.37 10.30 20.54
C MET A 1 -9.33 10.17 19.44
N ARG A 2 -8.13 10.71 19.65
CA ARG A 2 -7.05 10.63 18.66
C ARG A 2 -6.21 9.35 18.85
N PRO A 3 -5.60 8.83 17.78
CA PRO A 3 -4.68 7.71 17.87
C PRO A 3 -3.53 7.97 18.85
N LYS A 4 -3.13 6.94 19.60
CA LYS A 4 -2.04 6.97 20.60
C LYS A 4 -0.68 6.58 20.01
N PHE A 5 -0.56 6.68 18.69
CA PHE A 5 0.64 6.43 17.87
C PHE A 5 0.75 7.53 16.80
N SER A 6 1.95 7.68 16.22
CA SER A 6 2.21 8.72 15.21
C SER A 6 1.83 8.26 13.80
N GLU A 7 1.55 9.22 12.91
CA GLU A 7 1.28 8.94 11.50
C GLU A 7 2.49 8.30 10.83
N PHE A 8 3.70 8.75 11.21
CA PHE A 8 4.95 8.16 10.78
C PHE A 8 5.07 6.68 11.17
N SER A 9 4.75 6.32 12.42
CA SER A 9 4.79 4.93 12.89
C SER A 9 3.82 4.05 12.09
N TYR A 10 2.61 4.55 11.86
CA TYR A 10 1.60 3.87 11.05
C TYR A 10 2.07 3.71 9.59
N GLY A 11 2.53 4.80 8.97
CA GLY A 11 3.00 4.84 7.59
C GLY A 11 4.20 3.93 7.35
N TYR A 12 5.11 3.82 8.32
CA TYR A 12 6.20 2.85 8.28
C TYR A 12 5.66 1.39 8.23
N SER A 13 4.74 1.04 9.12
CA SER A 13 4.16 -0.31 9.17
C SER A 13 3.43 -0.66 7.89
N VAL A 14 2.63 0.27 7.37
CA VAL A 14 1.93 0.09 6.08
C VAL A 14 2.93 -0.07 4.94
N THR A 15 3.97 0.76 4.88
CA THR A 15 4.98 0.67 3.82
C THR A 15 5.67 -0.69 3.83
N ARG A 16 6.05 -1.18 5.02
CA ARG A 16 6.66 -2.51 5.18
C ARG A 16 5.73 -3.62 4.69
N GLU A 17 4.47 -3.62 5.10
CA GLU A 17 3.50 -4.63 4.66
C GLU A 17 3.20 -4.55 3.16
N LEU A 18 3.10 -3.34 2.58
CA LEU A 18 2.98 -3.15 1.13
C LEU A 18 4.21 -3.68 0.37
N GLU A 19 5.41 -3.47 0.90
CA GLU A 19 6.64 -3.99 0.29
C GLU A 19 6.67 -5.53 0.32
N LEU A 20 6.26 -6.14 1.44
CA LEU A 20 6.12 -7.59 1.55
C LEU A 20 5.08 -8.12 0.56
N LEU A 21 3.90 -7.51 0.49
CA LEU A 21 2.87 -7.86 -0.49
C LEU A 21 3.38 -7.69 -1.92
N ALA A 22 4.15 -6.64 -2.21
CA ALA A 22 4.73 -6.43 -3.52
C ALA A 22 5.77 -7.50 -3.90
N LYS A 23 6.62 -7.90 -2.96
CA LYS A 23 7.60 -8.97 -3.15
C LYS A 23 6.93 -10.31 -3.41
N LEU A 24 5.91 -10.63 -2.61
CA LEU A 24 5.22 -11.90 -2.68
C LEU A 24 4.30 -11.97 -3.91
N ALA A 25 3.46 -10.96 -4.12
CA ALA A 25 2.35 -11.01 -5.08
C ALA A 25 2.55 -10.23 -6.38
N LEU A 26 3.41 -9.22 -6.40
CA LEU A 26 3.49 -8.27 -7.52
C LEU A 26 4.76 -8.42 -8.36
N GLY A 27 5.41 -9.59 -8.24
CA GLY A 27 6.61 -9.95 -8.99
C GLY A 27 7.89 -9.27 -8.51
N GLY A 28 7.89 -8.73 -7.30
CA GLY A 28 9.03 -8.01 -6.75
C GLY A 28 8.87 -6.49 -6.78
N VAL A 29 9.70 -5.85 -5.97
CA VAL A 29 9.82 -4.40 -5.89
C VAL A 29 10.93 -3.97 -6.86
N SER A 30 10.60 -3.04 -7.77
CA SER A 30 11.53 -2.57 -8.81
C SER A 30 12.49 -1.47 -8.34
N ALA A 31 12.15 -0.81 -7.23
CA ALA A 31 12.95 0.21 -6.58
C ALA A 31 12.51 0.37 -5.12
N PRO A 32 13.40 0.80 -4.19
CA PRO A 32 13.01 1.06 -2.81
C PRO A 32 11.77 1.96 -2.71
N PRO A 33 10.91 1.77 -1.68
CA PRO A 33 9.78 2.66 -1.45
C PRO A 33 10.22 4.13 -1.44
N MET A 34 9.55 4.94 -2.26
CA MET A 34 9.84 6.35 -2.38
C MET A 34 9.02 7.12 -1.36
N LEU A 35 9.70 7.76 -0.42
CA LEU A 35 9.10 8.68 0.56
C LEU A 35 9.46 10.11 0.13
N PRO A 36 8.52 10.89 -0.44
CA PRO A 36 8.80 12.26 -0.82
C PRO A 36 9.23 13.11 0.38
N SER A 37 10.08 14.10 0.15
CA SER A 37 10.30 15.15 1.16
C SER A 37 8.99 15.91 1.41
N LEU A 38 8.83 16.52 2.59
CA LEU A 38 7.65 17.35 2.92
C LEU A 38 7.34 18.43 1.86
N LYS A 39 8.36 18.91 1.14
CA LYS A 39 8.17 19.87 0.03
C LYS A 39 7.61 19.17 -1.21
N ALA A 40 8.16 18.00 -1.56
CA ALA A 40 7.72 17.22 -2.71
C ALA A 40 6.34 16.58 -2.48
N GLU A 41 6.01 16.20 -1.25
CA GLU A 41 4.70 15.65 -0.87
C GLU A 41 3.57 16.63 -1.18
N LYS A 42 3.78 17.94 -0.95
CA LYS A 42 2.80 18.98 -1.34
C LYS A 42 2.49 18.97 -2.83
N ASP A 43 3.49 18.73 -3.66
CA ASP A 43 3.33 18.75 -5.11
C ASP A 43 2.83 17.39 -5.66
N LEU A 44 3.20 16.28 -5.00
CA LEU A 44 2.92 14.92 -5.46
C LEU A 44 1.63 14.33 -4.87
N GLY A 45 1.23 14.79 -3.68
CA GLY A 45 0.01 14.41 -2.98
C GLY A 45 0.03 13.08 -2.22
N PHE A 46 1.10 12.27 -2.29
CA PHE A 46 1.21 10.99 -1.57
C PHE A 46 2.41 10.94 -0.61
N ASP A 47 2.29 10.12 0.44
CA ASP A 47 3.35 9.90 1.44
C ASP A 47 4.33 8.81 1.02
N VAL A 48 3.86 7.76 0.34
CA VAL A 48 4.70 6.67 -0.14
C VAL A 48 4.34 6.24 -1.56
N GLY A 49 5.37 5.94 -2.33
CA GLY A 49 5.26 5.28 -3.63
C GLY A 49 6.02 3.96 -3.68
N VAL A 50 5.31 2.89 -4.01
CA VAL A 50 5.89 1.55 -4.20
C VAL A 50 5.79 1.20 -5.67
N LEU A 51 6.95 1.08 -6.34
CA LEU A 51 7.02 0.63 -7.72
C LEU A 51 7.36 -0.85 -7.76
N THR A 52 6.39 -1.66 -8.16
CA THR A 52 6.58 -3.10 -8.36
C THR A 52 6.88 -3.38 -9.83
N VAL A 53 7.20 -4.62 -10.17
CA VAL A 53 7.33 -5.02 -11.58
C VAL A 53 6.02 -4.77 -12.34
N ARG A 54 4.88 -4.95 -11.69
CA ARG A 54 3.56 -5.01 -12.32
C ARG A 54 2.65 -3.81 -12.05
N LEU A 55 2.90 -3.05 -10.99
CA LEU A 55 2.00 -2.02 -10.47
C LEU A 55 2.81 -0.86 -9.90
N ALA A 56 2.31 0.36 -10.06
CA ALA A 56 2.70 1.48 -9.22
C ALA A 56 1.63 1.68 -8.14
N ILE A 57 2.03 1.81 -6.88
CA ILE A 57 1.13 2.05 -5.77
C ILE A 57 1.53 3.38 -5.13
N PHE A 58 0.62 4.35 -5.08
CA PHE A 58 0.79 5.61 -4.36
C PHE A 58 -0.22 5.69 -3.23
N VAL A 59 0.28 5.90 -2.01
CA VAL A 59 -0.53 5.87 -0.80
C VAL A 59 -0.32 7.14 0.01
N GLN A 60 -1.43 7.74 0.43
CA GLN A 60 -1.44 8.80 1.43
C GLN A 60 -1.98 8.24 2.75
N PHE A 61 -1.17 8.34 3.80
CA PHE A 61 -1.53 7.99 5.16
C PHE A 61 -2.41 9.08 5.77
N LYS A 62 -3.39 8.66 6.57
CA LYS A 62 -4.16 9.55 7.42
C LYS A 62 -4.35 8.94 8.79
N LEU A 63 -4.16 9.74 9.84
CA LEU A 63 -4.68 9.40 11.16
C LEU A 63 -6.12 9.88 11.33
N GLY A 64 -7.02 8.92 11.53
CA GLY A 64 -8.41 9.20 11.85
C GLY A 64 -8.64 9.56 13.31
N GLU A 65 -9.90 9.81 13.66
CA GLU A 65 -10.38 9.94 15.03
C GLU A 65 -11.33 8.77 15.34
N TYR A 66 -11.19 8.18 16.50
CA TYR A 66 -12.17 7.24 17.03
C TYR A 66 -13.29 7.99 17.75
N VAL A 67 -14.52 7.81 17.29
CA VAL A 67 -15.73 8.40 17.82
C VAL A 67 -16.48 7.34 18.62
N SER A 68 -16.88 7.69 19.84
CA SER A 68 -17.63 6.82 20.74
C SER A 68 -18.74 7.59 21.44
N ARG A 69 -19.61 6.88 22.16
CA ARG A 69 -20.70 7.48 22.95
C ARG A 69 -20.19 8.48 23.99
N ALA A 70 -18.97 8.27 24.51
CA ALA A 70 -18.35 9.16 25.48
C ALA A 70 -17.89 10.51 24.89
N ALA A 71 -17.93 10.66 23.55
CA ALA A 71 -17.56 11.88 22.83
C ALA A 71 -18.67 12.28 21.83
N PRO A 72 -19.89 12.64 22.30
CA PRO A 72 -21.05 12.86 21.45
C PRO A 72 -20.97 14.13 20.60
N GLY A 73 -20.00 15.03 20.85
CA GLY A 73 -19.78 16.26 20.07
C GLY A 73 -19.25 16.04 18.65
N SER A 74 -19.15 14.79 18.21
CA SER A 74 -18.76 14.46 16.85
C SER A 74 -19.90 14.73 15.86
N PRO A 75 -19.70 15.51 14.78
CA PRO A 75 -20.72 15.71 13.74
C PRO A 75 -21.22 14.43 13.09
N THR A 76 -20.45 13.33 13.14
CA THR A 76 -20.82 12.04 12.53
C THR A 76 -21.64 11.14 13.48
N TRP A 77 -21.65 11.42 14.78
CA TRP A 77 -22.37 10.59 15.77
C TRP A 77 -23.89 10.58 15.59
N PRO A 78 -24.59 11.71 15.36
CA PRO A 78 -26.04 11.71 15.15
C PRO A 78 -26.52 10.86 13.97
N TYR A 79 -25.66 10.66 12.97
CA TYR A 79 -25.98 9.89 11.76
C TYR A 79 -25.73 8.40 11.93
N LEU A 80 -24.66 8.04 12.64
CA LEU A 80 -24.25 6.63 12.78
C LEU A 80 -24.79 5.96 14.04
N GLY A 81 -24.89 6.69 15.16
CA GLY A 81 -25.29 6.14 16.46
C GLY A 81 -24.40 5.01 16.99
N LYS A 82 -23.28 4.73 16.32
CA LYS A 82 -22.34 3.64 16.58
C LYS A 82 -20.93 4.17 16.75
N GLU A 83 -20.09 3.41 17.42
CA GLU A 83 -18.65 3.70 17.49
C GLU A 83 -18.01 3.50 16.12
N HIS A 84 -17.16 4.43 15.72
CA HIS A 84 -16.58 4.45 14.38
C HIS A 84 -15.27 5.23 14.34
N TYR A 85 -14.45 4.92 13.35
CA TYR A 85 -13.28 5.68 12.96
C TYR A 85 -13.67 6.67 11.88
N ARG A 86 -13.10 7.87 11.92
CA ARG A 86 -13.32 8.88 10.87
C ARG A 86 -12.04 9.55 10.42
N VAL A 87 -11.93 9.87 9.14
CA VAL A 87 -10.90 10.75 8.59
C VAL A 87 -11.57 11.92 7.89
N ARG A 88 -11.01 13.11 8.06
CA ARG A 88 -11.49 14.35 7.44
C ARG A 88 -10.62 14.65 6.23
N ILE A 89 -11.23 14.84 5.07
CA ILE A 89 -10.56 15.17 3.81
C ILE A 89 -11.19 16.44 3.26
N ASP A 90 -10.36 17.43 2.94
CA ASP A 90 -10.74 18.66 2.25
C ASP A 90 -10.50 18.46 0.75
N THR A 91 -11.57 18.47 -0.05
CA THR A 91 -11.49 18.22 -1.50
C THR A 91 -11.12 19.47 -2.30
N SER A 92 -10.97 20.61 -1.62
CA SER A 92 -10.35 21.82 -2.17
C SER A 92 -8.83 21.84 -2.01
N ASP A 93 -8.26 20.93 -1.20
CA ASP A 93 -6.83 20.87 -0.92
C ASP A 93 -6.04 20.44 -2.17
N HIS A 94 -4.94 21.15 -2.45
CA HIS A 94 -3.99 20.79 -3.52
C HIS A 94 -3.51 19.34 -3.46
N GLN A 95 -3.30 18.77 -2.26
CA GLN A 95 -2.89 17.37 -2.11
C GLN A 95 -3.97 16.41 -2.62
N PHE A 96 -5.25 16.69 -2.32
CA PHE A 96 -6.37 15.89 -2.81
C PHE A 96 -6.45 15.95 -4.34
N LEU A 97 -6.36 17.15 -4.91
CA LEU A 97 -6.39 17.35 -6.36
C LEU A 97 -5.22 16.65 -7.07
N ALA A 98 -4.03 16.69 -6.48
CA ALA A 98 -2.85 16.00 -7.01
C ALA A 98 -3.04 14.48 -7.03
N LEU A 99 -3.55 13.88 -5.94
CA LEU A 99 -3.86 12.46 -5.88
C LEU A 99 -4.97 12.06 -6.86
N LEU A 100 -6.01 12.88 -7.01
CA LEU A 100 -7.11 12.62 -7.93
C LEU A 100 -6.64 12.69 -9.40
N ASP A 101 -5.78 13.65 -9.74
CA ASP A 101 -5.15 13.71 -11.07
C ASP A 101 -4.27 12.47 -11.31
N LEU A 102 -3.49 12.08 -10.30
CA LEU A 102 -2.64 10.91 -10.34
C LEU A 102 -3.46 9.63 -10.58
N GLU A 103 -4.56 9.45 -9.84
CA GLU A 103 -5.50 8.35 -10.02
C GLU A 103 -6.09 8.31 -11.43
N LYS A 104 -6.58 9.46 -11.93
CA LYS A 104 -7.19 9.59 -13.27
C LYS A 104 -6.25 9.21 -14.41
N ARG A 105 -4.93 9.36 -14.23
CA ARG A 105 -3.95 8.91 -15.23
C ARG A 105 -3.98 7.39 -15.41
N GLY A 106 -4.30 6.63 -14.36
CA GLY A 106 -4.42 5.16 -14.37
C GLY A 106 -3.13 4.38 -14.65
N VAL A 107 -2.05 5.06 -15.07
CA VAL A 107 -0.76 4.47 -15.44
C VAL A 107 0.39 5.35 -14.96
N HIS A 108 1.44 4.73 -14.43
CA HIS A 108 2.70 5.37 -14.07
C HIS A 108 3.90 4.57 -14.58
N LYS A 109 4.76 5.20 -15.39
CA LYS A 109 5.95 4.56 -16.01
C LYS A 109 5.62 3.23 -16.70
N GLY A 110 4.52 3.20 -17.47
CA GLY A 110 4.07 2.02 -18.22
C GLY A 110 3.43 0.90 -17.39
N ARG A 111 3.18 1.14 -16.11
CA ARG A 111 2.51 0.21 -15.19
C ARG A 111 1.13 0.75 -14.82
N PRO A 112 0.10 -0.10 -14.65
CA PRO A 112 -1.11 0.30 -13.96
C PRO A 112 -0.80 1.00 -12.64
N LEU A 113 -1.70 1.86 -12.23
CA LEU A 113 -1.51 2.73 -11.07
C LEU A 113 -2.67 2.56 -10.09
N LEU A 114 -2.32 2.22 -8.85
CA LEU A 114 -3.22 2.24 -7.70
C LEU A 114 -2.92 3.49 -6.87
N VAL A 115 -3.92 4.33 -6.65
CA VAL A 115 -3.83 5.51 -5.78
C VAL A 115 -4.88 5.41 -4.70
N MET A 116 -4.48 5.51 -3.44
CA MET A 116 -5.42 5.41 -2.32
C MET A 116 -4.98 6.21 -1.10
N TYR A 117 -5.97 6.59 -0.31
CA TYR A 117 -5.78 6.91 1.10
C TYR A 117 -5.81 5.63 1.93
N THR A 118 -5.12 5.64 3.06
CA THR A 118 -5.23 4.58 4.07
C THR A 118 -5.24 5.17 5.48
N ALA A 119 -6.04 4.57 6.35
CA ALA A 119 -6.13 4.96 7.75
C ALA A 119 -6.42 3.74 8.65
N PRO A 120 -5.93 3.75 9.89
CA PRO A 120 -6.13 2.64 10.81
C PRO A 120 -7.58 2.59 11.30
N ALA A 121 -8.15 1.38 11.38
CA ALA A 121 -9.41 1.08 12.08
C ALA A 121 -9.16 0.70 13.55
N PHE A 122 -8.14 1.32 14.17
CA PHE A 122 -7.75 1.17 15.56
C PHE A 122 -7.04 2.45 16.01
N TRP A 123 -7.02 2.71 17.32
CA TRP A 123 -6.50 3.99 17.84
C TRP A 123 -5.62 3.86 19.08
N THR A 124 -5.58 2.70 19.75
CA THR A 124 -4.73 2.51 20.93
C THR A 124 -3.33 2.07 20.54
N ARG A 125 -2.36 2.27 21.44
CA ARG A 125 -0.98 1.86 21.20
C ARG A 125 -0.85 0.35 21.29
N GLU A 126 -1.58 -0.24 22.23
CA GLU A 126 -1.63 -1.66 22.52
C GLU A 126 -2.16 -2.44 21.30
N THR A 127 -3.26 -1.97 20.69
CA THR A 127 -3.80 -2.55 19.45
C THR A 127 -2.83 -2.36 18.28
N PHE A 128 -2.21 -1.19 18.15
CA PHE A 128 -1.22 -0.97 17.09
C PHE A 128 -0.04 -1.94 17.20
N TRP A 129 0.51 -2.14 18.41
CA TRP A 129 1.62 -3.09 18.62
C TRP A 129 1.22 -4.53 18.35
N MET A 130 0.00 -4.92 18.73
CA MET A 130 -0.54 -6.24 18.43
C MET A 130 -0.59 -6.49 16.92
N HIS A 131 -1.21 -5.57 16.15
CA HIS A 131 -1.30 -5.70 14.69
C HIS A 131 0.06 -5.63 14.00
N TYR A 132 0.94 -4.72 14.45
CA TYR A 132 2.29 -4.62 13.92
C TYR A 132 3.11 -5.90 14.11
N SER A 133 3.02 -6.52 15.29
CA SER A 133 3.77 -7.74 15.59
C SER A 133 3.24 -8.97 14.83
N ALA A 134 2.02 -8.87 14.30
CA ALA A 134 1.36 -9.92 13.53
C ALA A 134 1.42 -9.71 12.00
N ASP A 135 2.01 -8.61 11.53
CA ASP A 135 1.97 -8.19 10.11
C ASP A 135 0.53 -7.98 9.58
N GLU A 136 -0.37 -7.46 10.43
CA GLU A 136 -1.80 -7.29 10.15
C GLU A 136 -2.26 -5.81 10.19
N VAL A 137 -1.35 -4.83 10.13
CA VAL A 137 -1.72 -3.40 10.18
C VAL A 137 -2.62 -3.03 9.02
N LEU A 138 -2.30 -3.43 7.79
CA LEU A 138 -3.13 -3.21 6.61
C LEU A 138 -4.49 -3.88 6.72
N GLN A 139 -4.53 -5.12 7.24
CA GLN A 139 -5.77 -5.88 7.43
C GLN A 139 -6.73 -5.21 8.42
N HIS A 140 -6.18 -4.48 9.40
CA HIS A 140 -6.94 -3.68 10.37
C HIS A 140 -6.96 -2.18 10.01
N SER A 141 -6.71 -1.86 8.75
CA SER A 141 -6.85 -0.53 8.18
C SER A 141 -7.94 -0.51 7.12
N TYR A 142 -8.39 0.68 6.74
CA TYR A 142 -9.31 0.86 5.63
C TYR A 142 -8.70 1.82 4.61
N GLY A 143 -9.05 1.63 3.35
CA GLY A 143 -8.57 2.49 2.27
C GLY A 143 -9.65 2.80 1.25
N PHE A 144 -9.42 3.90 0.55
CA PHE A 144 -10.36 4.45 -0.41
C PHE A 144 -9.60 5.27 -1.45
N ALA A 145 -10.11 5.31 -2.67
CA ALA A 145 -9.55 6.13 -3.73
C ALA A 145 -9.94 7.60 -3.55
N PRO A 146 -9.15 8.55 -4.08
CA PRO A 146 -9.56 9.94 -4.19
C PRO A 146 -10.92 10.11 -4.87
N SER A 147 -11.19 9.36 -5.95
CA SER A 147 -12.45 9.39 -6.70
C SER A 147 -13.69 8.91 -5.93
N ASP A 148 -13.49 8.27 -4.78
CA ASP A 148 -14.58 7.88 -3.88
C ASP A 148 -15.19 9.08 -3.13
N LEU A 149 -14.50 10.22 -3.13
CA LEU A 149 -14.97 11.47 -2.56
C LEU A 149 -15.52 12.42 -3.64
N PRO A 150 -16.60 13.16 -3.37
CA PRO A 150 -17.03 14.25 -4.25
C PRO A 150 -15.91 15.29 -4.43
N CYS A 151 -15.69 15.75 -5.66
CA CYS A 151 -14.74 16.84 -5.94
C CYS A 151 -15.49 18.18 -6.02
N ASP A 152 -16.20 18.54 -4.95
CA ASP A 152 -17.05 19.74 -4.87
C ASP A 152 -16.38 20.90 -4.08
N GLY A 153 -15.13 20.70 -3.64
CA GLY A 153 -14.37 21.68 -2.88
C GLY A 153 -14.86 21.84 -1.44
N GLN A 154 -15.57 20.84 -0.91
CA GLN A 154 -16.02 20.80 0.49
C GLN A 154 -15.18 19.84 1.33
N GLU A 155 -15.42 19.89 2.63
CA GLU A 155 -14.88 18.91 3.56
C GLU A 155 -15.80 17.69 3.65
N HIS A 156 -15.21 16.49 3.60
CA HIS A 156 -15.91 15.22 3.72
C HIS A 156 -15.31 14.39 4.85
N HIS A 157 -16.18 13.62 5.53
CA HIS A 157 -15.73 12.64 6.51
C HIS A 157 -15.79 11.23 5.93
N ARG A 158 -14.65 10.57 5.79
CA ARG A 158 -14.63 9.11 5.62
C ARG A 158 -14.92 8.45 6.96
N VAL A 159 -15.81 7.46 7.00
CA VAL A 159 -16.14 6.72 8.23
C VAL A 159 -16.11 5.22 8.03
N VAL A 160 -15.62 4.51 9.05
CA VAL A 160 -15.70 3.05 9.17
C VAL A 160 -16.19 2.70 10.56
N THR A 161 -17.25 1.91 10.69
CA THR A 161 -17.74 1.48 12.01
C THR A 161 -16.74 0.54 12.68
N ALA A 162 -16.69 0.56 14.00
CA ALA A 162 -15.72 -0.26 14.75
C ALA A 162 -15.98 -1.77 14.63
N ASP A 163 -17.21 -2.16 14.28
CA ASP A 163 -17.61 -3.53 13.94
C ASP A 163 -17.35 -3.87 12.45
N HIS A 164 -16.76 -2.95 11.68
CA HIS A 164 -16.55 -3.03 10.23
C HIS A 164 -17.84 -3.26 9.41
N SER A 165 -19.03 -3.08 9.99
CA SER A 165 -20.30 -3.29 9.29
C SER A 165 -20.60 -2.22 8.23
N MET A 166 -19.86 -1.11 8.21
CA MET A 166 -20.12 0.02 7.34
C MET A 166 -18.82 0.77 7.04
N ASN A 167 -18.62 1.07 5.76
CA ASN A 167 -17.57 1.94 5.24
C ASN A 167 -18.20 2.95 4.26
N GLY A 168 -18.05 4.24 4.51
CA GLY A 168 -18.76 5.25 3.72
C GLY A 168 -18.25 6.67 3.91
N VAL A 169 -18.84 7.59 3.16
CA VAL A 169 -18.57 9.02 3.23
C VAL A 169 -19.75 9.72 3.88
N LEU A 170 -19.47 10.62 4.83
CA LEU A 170 -20.41 11.48 5.53
C LEU A 170 -20.10 12.95 5.18
N SER A 171 -20.63 13.34 4.03
CA SER A 171 -21.01 14.70 3.64
C SER A 171 -22.47 14.67 3.15
N GLU A 172 -22.78 13.56 2.46
CA GLU A 172 -24.06 12.92 2.20
C GLU A 172 -23.78 11.41 2.41
N LEU A 173 -24.64 10.64 3.09
CA LEU A 173 -24.36 9.22 3.39
C LEU A 173 -24.24 8.42 2.08
N ARG A 174 -23.01 8.12 1.66
CA ARG A 174 -22.72 7.29 0.48
C ARG A 174 -21.87 6.08 0.91
N GLU A 175 -22.36 4.88 0.62
CA GLU A 175 -21.55 3.66 0.75
C GLU A 175 -20.39 3.72 -0.24
N VAL A 176 -19.22 3.28 0.21
CA VAL A 176 -18.05 3.17 -0.65
C VAL A 176 -17.37 1.83 -0.41
N GLN A 177 -16.85 1.27 -1.49
CA GLN A 177 -16.06 0.06 -1.49
C GLN A 177 -14.75 0.23 -0.70
N ASP A 178 -14.46 -0.69 0.22
CA ASP A 178 -13.18 -0.73 0.91
C ASP A 178 -12.11 -1.30 -0.03
N ARG A 179 -11.06 -0.52 -0.28
CA ARG A 179 -9.97 -0.91 -1.18
C ARG A 179 -8.86 -1.69 -0.48
N LEU A 180 -8.83 -1.74 0.86
CA LEU A 180 -7.83 -2.51 1.60
C LEU A 180 -8.31 -3.90 2.03
N GLU A 181 -9.60 -4.20 1.87
CA GLU A 181 -10.07 -5.57 2.01
C GLU A 181 -9.27 -6.47 1.07
N ARG A 182 -8.68 -7.52 1.66
CA ARG A 182 -7.76 -8.41 0.94
C ARG A 182 -8.36 -8.95 -0.35
N GLN A 183 -9.67 -9.22 -0.36
CA GLN A 183 -10.45 -9.67 -1.51
C GLN A 183 -10.64 -8.59 -2.58
N THR A 184 -10.74 -7.31 -2.20
CA THR A 184 -10.81 -6.17 -3.12
C THR A 184 -9.44 -5.88 -3.72
N LEU A 185 -8.37 -5.89 -2.92
CA LEU A 185 -7.00 -5.81 -3.45
C LEU A 185 -6.73 -6.97 -4.42
N ASP A 186 -7.12 -8.18 -4.04
CA ASP A 186 -7.13 -9.37 -4.88
C ASP A 186 -7.82 -9.17 -6.23
N ALA A 187 -9.03 -8.61 -6.20
CA ALA A 187 -9.86 -8.42 -7.37
C ALA A 187 -9.34 -7.29 -8.26
N GLU A 188 -8.89 -6.18 -7.69
CA GLU A 188 -8.23 -5.10 -8.44
C GLU A 188 -6.92 -5.61 -9.05
N PHE A 189 -6.15 -6.42 -8.32
CA PHE A 189 -4.95 -7.06 -8.87
C PHE A 189 -5.28 -8.05 -9.99
N ARG A 190 -6.35 -8.85 -9.87
CA ARG A 190 -6.84 -9.73 -10.97
C ARG A 190 -7.24 -8.92 -12.18
N GLN A 191 -8.07 -7.89 -11.99
CA GLN A 191 -8.58 -7.06 -13.08
C GLN A 191 -7.45 -6.32 -13.81
N LEU A 192 -6.43 -5.86 -13.07
CA LEU A 192 -5.24 -5.23 -13.63
C LEU A 192 -4.29 -6.24 -14.30
N ALA A 193 -4.28 -7.51 -13.86
CA ALA A 193 -3.49 -8.59 -14.46
C ALA A 193 -4.15 -9.18 -15.72
N GLU A 194 -5.48 -9.26 -15.75
CA GLU A 194 -6.31 -9.62 -16.91
C GLU A 194 -6.13 -8.62 -18.06
N TYR A 195 -5.95 -7.32 -17.76
CA TYR A 195 -5.65 -6.29 -18.76
C TYR A 195 -4.36 -6.58 -19.59
N ARG A 196 -3.50 -7.51 -19.16
CA ARG A 196 -2.32 -7.98 -19.90
C ARG A 196 -2.29 -9.49 -20.22
N GLY A 197 -3.40 -10.22 -20.00
CA GLY A 197 -3.47 -11.64 -20.32
C GLY A 197 -2.70 -12.56 -19.36
N THR A 198 -2.51 -12.15 -18.10
CA THR A 198 -1.93 -12.98 -17.04
C THR A 198 -2.92 -13.10 -15.89
N GLU A 199 -3.44 -14.30 -15.60
CA GLU A 199 -4.27 -14.55 -14.41
C GLU A 199 -3.42 -14.55 -13.15
N PHE A 200 -3.78 -13.73 -12.15
CA PHE A 200 -3.10 -13.70 -10.84
C PHE A 200 -4.10 -13.48 -9.70
N SER A 201 -4.08 -14.31 -8.67
CA SER A 201 -4.89 -14.17 -7.45
C SER A 201 -3.98 -14.24 -6.22
N LEU A 202 -4.13 -13.34 -5.24
CA LEU A 202 -3.44 -13.42 -3.93
C LEU A 202 -3.78 -14.72 -3.21
N VAL A 203 -4.98 -15.28 -3.41
CA VAL A 203 -5.37 -16.58 -2.84
C VAL A 203 -4.56 -17.72 -3.46
N SER A 204 -4.41 -17.75 -4.80
CA SER A 204 -3.59 -18.79 -5.45
C SER A 204 -2.12 -18.63 -5.09
N LEU A 205 -1.68 -17.39 -4.91
CA LEU A 205 -0.31 -17.05 -4.62
C LEU A 205 0.05 -17.30 -3.14
N GLU A 206 -0.87 -17.06 -2.20
CA GLU A 206 -0.70 -17.49 -0.80
C GLU A 206 -0.69 -19.01 -0.68
N GLN A 207 -1.55 -19.72 -1.43
CA GLN A 207 -1.54 -21.18 -1.47
C GLN A 207 -0.22 -21.72 -2.05
N GLN A 208 0.28 -21.11 -3.13
CA GLN A 208 1.57 -21.46 -3.72
C GLN A 208 2.74 -21.14 -2.79
N LEU A 209 2.71 -20.01 -2.07
CA LEU A 209 3.71 -19.64 -1.07
C LEU A 209 3.68 -20.56 0.14
N ARG A 210 2.50 -20.93 0.64
CA ARG A 210 2.37 -21.93 1.73
C ARG A 210 2.89 -23.28 1.27
N ALA A 211 2.63 -23.69 0.04
CA ALA A 211 3.17 -24.91 -0.54
C ALA A 211 4.70 -24.85 -0.71
N ALA A 212 5.24 -23.71 -1.17
CA ALA A 212 6.67 -23.49 -1.30
C ALA A 212 7.38 -23.47 0.07
N CYS A 213 6.84 -22.74 1.05
CA CYS A 213 7.34 -22.73 2.43
C CYS A 213 7.30 -24.13 3.05
N ALA A 214 6.21 -24.87 2.87
CA ALA A 214 6.10 -26.25 3.33
C ALA A 214 7.13 -27.17 2.66
N SER A 215 7.37 -27.01 1.35
CA SER A 215 8.39 -27.77 0.62
C SER A 215 9.83 -27.42 1.02
N ALA A 216 10.05 -26.20 1.51
CA ALA A 216 11.34 -25.72 2.01
C ALA A 216 11.52 -25.94 3.53
N GLY A 217 10.56 -26.54 4.23
CA GLY A 217 10.61 -26.75 5.68
C GLY A 217 10.48 -25.46 6.52
N ILE A 218 9.97 -24.38 5.92
CA ILE A 218 9.81 -23.07 6.54
C ILE A 218 8.41 -22.99 7.15
N ALA A 219 8.33 -22.83 8.47
CA ALA A 219 7.07 -22.91 9.20
C ALA A 219 6.25 -21.60 9.14
N GLN A 220 6.91 -20.45 8.96
CA GLN A 220 6.29 -19.13 8.93
C GLN A 220 7.03 -18.17 7.99
N LEU A 221 6.28 -17.27 7.32
CA LEU A 221 6.82 -16.28 6.37
C LEU A 221 7.94 -15.40 6.95
N GLY A 222 7.90 -15.09 8.25
CA GLY A 222 8.93 -14.32 8.95
C GLY A 222 10.31 -14.99 9.09
N GLN A 223 10.44 -16.28 8.70
CA GLN A 223 11.72 -16.99 8.67
C GLN A 223 12.48 -16.83 7.34
N LEU A 224 11.86 -16.23 6.30
CA LEU A 224 12.52 -15.98 5.02
C LEU A 224 13.65 -14.93 5.13
N ASP A 225 13.51 -13.97 6.04
CA ASP A 225 14.55 -12.97 6.32
C ASP A 225 15.76 -13.56 7.07
N ALA A 226 15.61 -14.75 7.66
CA ALA A 226 16.67 -15.47 8.37
C ALA A 226 17.48 -16.42 7.46
N LEU A 227 17.11 -16.53 6.18
CA LEU A 227 17.92 -17.22 5.18
C LEU A 227 19.00 -16.27 4.67
N ASP A 228 20.13 -16.22 5.38
CA ASP A 228 21.39 -15.72 4.82
C ASP A 228 21.64 -16.47 3.49
N ALA A 229 21.51 -15.77 2.35
CA ALA A 229 21.67 -16.42 1.05
C ALA A 229 23.14 -16.81 0.80
N PRO A 230 23.45 -17.90 0.06
CA PRO A 230 22.52 -18.68 -0.76
C PRO A 230 22.61 -20.21 -0.55
N ASP A 231 21.48 -20.86 -0.33
CA ASP A 231 21.29 -22.20 -0.89
C ASP A 231 20.74 -22.03 -2.31
N ARG A 232 21.58 -22.27 -3.32
CA ARG A 232 21.31 -21.96 -4.73
C ARG A 232 20.06 -22.69 -5.25
N GLY A 233 19.67 -23.81 -4.66
CA GLY A 233 18.52 -24.59 -5.11
C GLY A 233 17.17 -23.85 -5.02
N VAL A 234 16.99 -22.98 -4.03
CA VAL A 234 15.73 -22.22 -3.86
C VAL A 234 15.64 -21.09 -4.88
N TRP A 235 16.76 -20.41 -5.15
CA TRP A 235 16.81 -19.36 -6.16
C TRP A 235 16.82 -19.91 -7.60
N ASP A 236 17.40 -21.08 -7.85
CA ASP A 236 17.32 -21.76 -9.14
C ASP A 236 15.88 -22.18 -9.46
N GLN A 237 15.13 -22.67 -8.46
CA GLN A 237 13.70 -22.95 -8.63
C GLN A 237 12.88 -21.68 -8.87
N ILE A 238 13.25 -20.53 -8.29
CA ILE A 238 12.60 -19.23 -8.55
C ILE A 238 13.06 -18.63 -9.89
N GLN A 239 14.31 -18.81 -10.31
CA GLN A 239 14.86 -18.31 -11.58
C GLN A 239 14.27 -19.00 -12.81
N VAL A 240 13.94 -20.29 -12.70
CA VAL A 240 13.22 -21.04 -13.75
C VAL A 240 11.89 -20.37 -14.11
N TRP A 241 11.25 -19.64 -13.17
CA TRP A 241 10.02 -18.87 -13.46
C TRP A 241 10.30 -17.50 -14.09
N SER A 242 11.49 -16.92 -13.92
CA SER A 242 11.86 -15.66 -14.59
C SER A 242 12.17 -15.85 -16.08
N GLN A 243 12.69 -17.03 -16.48
CA GLN A 243 12.98 -17.35 -17.88
C GLN A 243 11.72 -17.65 -18.72
N MET A 244 10.58 -17.94 -18.08
CA MET A 244 9.29 -18.09 -18.78
C MET A 244 8.58 -16.77 -19.10
N LEU A 245 9.11 -15.62 -18.65
CA LEU A 245 8.50 -14.29 -18.83
C LEU A 245 9.36 -13.32 -19.67
N GLU A 246 10.17 -13.83 -20.60
CA GLU A 246 10.91 -12.99 -21.55
C GLU A 246 9.95 -12.22 -22.48
N VAL A 247 9.74 -10.91 -22.22
CA VAL A 247 10.07 -9.81 -23.15
C VAL A 247 10.19 -8.49 -22.37
N VAL A 248 11.39 -8.08 -21.96
CA VAL A 248 11.84 -6.67 -21.95
C VAL A 248 13.37 -6.66 -22.14
N PRO A 249 13.92 -5.92 -23.12
CA PRO A 249 15.35 -5.93 -23.40
C PRO A 249 16.15 -5.21 -22.30
N LEU A 250 17.25 -5.83 -21.87
CA LEU A 250 18.29 -5.22 -21.06
C LEU A 250 18.83 -3.96 -21.75
N ILE A 251 18.68 -2.79 -21.13
CA ILE A 251 19.56 -1.65 -21.40
C ILE A 251 20.81 -1.85 -20.55
N TRP A 252 21.89 -2.30 -21.20
CA TRP A 252 23.23 -2.30 -20.65
C TRP A 252 23.72 -0.86 -20.46
N TYR A 253 24.19 -0.54 -19.25
CA TYR A 253 25.02 0.63 -19.00
C TYR A 253 26.48 0.17 -19.13
N GLU A 254 27.06 0.27 -20.33
CA GLU A 254 28.51 0.26 -20.51
C GLU A 254 29.04 1.69 -20.41
N GLY A 255 30.03 1.92 -19.55
CA GLY A 255 30.83 3.13 -19.60
C GLY A 255 31.39 3.61 -18.26
N ALA A 256 32.33 2.87 -17.68
CA ALA A 256 33.42 3.45 -16.89
C ALA A 256 34.54 2.41 -16.65
N THR A 257 35.32 2.13 -17.69
CA THR A 257 36.67 1.59 -17.56
C THR A 257 37.67 2.59 -18.16
N ALA A 258 38.43 3.23 -17.27
CA ALA A 258 39.78 3.77 -17.46
C ALA A 258 40.16 4.49 -16.15
N ASP A 259 41.33 4.37 -15.53
CA ASP A 259 42.55 3.58 -15.69
C ASP A 259 43.39 3.92 -14.42
N PRO A 260 44.06 2.99 -13.72
CA PRO A 260 44.85 3.33 -12.55
C PRO A 260 46.28 3.71 -12.96
N GLY A 261 46.57 5.01 -12.93
CA GLY A 261 47.91 5.52 -12.67
C GLY A 261 48.71 5.99 -13.89
N SER A 262 49.03 7.29 -13.91
CA SER A 262 50.39 7.73 -14.24
C SER A 262 50.70 9.09 -13.60
N SER A 263 51.97 9.21 -13.28
CA SER A 263 52.70 10.25 -12.54
C SER A 263 52.82 11.60 -13.25
N ASP A 264 53.22 12.58 -12.42
CA ASP A 264 54.26 13.59 -12.67
C ASP A 264 53.89 14.99 -13.22
N ARG A 265 54.29 15.98 -12.40
CA ARG A 265 54.86 17.31 -12.68
C ARG A 265 53.99 18.43 -13.27
N GLY A 266 54.02 19.56 -12.55
CA GLY A 266 53.59 20.88 -12.99
C GLY A 266 53.22 21.75 -11.81
#